data_AF-X1JA97-F1
#
_entry.id   AF-X1JA97-F1
#
_cell.length_a   1.000
_cell.length_b   1.000
_cell.length_c   1.000
_cell.angle_alpha   90.00
_cell.angle_beta   90.00
_cell.angle_gamma   90.00
#
_symmetry.space_group_name_H-M   'P 1'
#
loop_
_entity.id
_entity.type
_entity.pdbx_description
1 polymer ?
#
loop_
_entity_poly.entity_id
_entity_poly.type
_entity_poly.pdbx_seq_one_letter_code
_entity_poly.pdbx_strand_id
1 'polypeptide(L)'
;ADVLIPNRSSPKIKQIFEDYIRRTGNRVRRYTFSTGHRKQLRFSQILYLILQAKKGHSLLGIKQEFQKGKLALNDAMKLIYAIMTTQKPKSKPSSWPSRTSNFYKKRWFIETGFSDLNRMGRRWKSRYDNTRYLDLFVRMLLYNSWKINRTFLEKHQKKGHKSQKWTLQDNQDALVETFLEA
;
A
#
# COMPACT_ATOMS: atom_id res chain seq x y z
N ALA A 1 -21.37 -1.34 -2.20
CA ALA A 1 -19.96 -1.66 -2.48
C ALA A 1 -19.08 -0.56 -1.89
N ASP A 2 -18.08 -0.92 -1.09
CA ASP A 2 -17.20 0.05 -0.45
C ASP A 2 -16.11 0.52 -1.41
N VAL A 3 -16.08 1.82 -1.68
CA VAL A 3 -15.14 2.42 -2.61
C VAL A 3 -14.00 3.06 -1.82
N LEU A 4 -12.80 2.48 -1.93
CA LEU A 4 -11.55 3.02 -1.39
C LEU A 4 -10.68 3.48 -2.54
N ILE A 5 -10.40 4.78 -2.61
CA ILE A 5 -9.69 5.40 -3.74
C ILE A 5 -8.39 6.03 -3.23
N PRO A 6 -7.23 5.74 -3.85
CA PRO A 6 -6.01 6.50 -3.58
C PRO A 6 -6.23 7.95 -3.98
N ASN A 7 -5.73 8.87 -3.17
CA ASN A 7 -5.86 10.26 -3.53
C ASN A 7 -5.10 10.64 -4.81
N ARG A 8 -5.73 11.44 -5.69
CA ARG A 8 -5.07 12.17 -6.78
C ARG A 8 -4.48 13.48 -6.25
N SER A 9 -3.26 13.82 -6.66
CA SER A 9 -2.64 15.10 -6.29
C SER A 9 -3.55 16.27 -6.66
N SER A 10 -4.04 17.01 -5.66
CA SER A 10 -4.86 18.20 -5.83
C SER A 10 -4.42 19.29 -4.85
N PRO A 11 -4.55 20.58 -5.20
CA PRO A 11 -4.16 21.69 -4.31
C PRO A 11 -4.87 21.65 -2.96
N LYS A 12 -6.17 21.31 -2.96
CA LYS A 12 -6.98 21.20 -1.73
C LYS A 12 -6.43 20.14 -0.77
N ILE A 13 -5.89 19.05 -1.30
CA ILE A 13 -5.40 17.96 -0.44
C ILE A 13 -3.99 18.25 0.06
N LYS A 14 -3.18 18.98 -0.71
CA LYS A 14 -1.92 19.56 -0.22
C LYS A 14 -2.17 20.46 1.00
N GLN A 15 -3.18 21.34 0.92
CA GLN A 15 -3.59 22.17 2.07
C GLN A 15 -4.02 21.32 3.27
N ILE A 16 -4.79 20.25 3.06
CA ILE A 16 -5.17 19.33 4.16
C ILE A 16 -3.94 18.67 4.80
N PHE A 17 -2.90 18.33 4.03
CA PHE A 17 -1.66 17.78 4.59
C PHE A 17 -0.91 18.82 5.41
N GLU A 18 -0.81 20.04 4.89
CA GLU A 18 -0.18 21.15 5.59
C GLU A 18 -0.90 21.48 6.91
N ASP A 19 -2.22 21.60 6.88
CA ASP A 19 -3.04 21.81 8.09
C ASP A 19 -2.80 20.71 9.13
N TYR A 20 -2.72 19.46 8.67
CA TYR A 20 -2.45 18.34 9.57
C TYR A 20 -1.07 18.45 10.22
N ILE A 21 -0.02 18.75 9.44
CA ILE A 21 1.36 18.89 9.93
C ILE A 21 1.46 20.07 10.92
N ARG A 22 0.82 21.21 10.61
CA ARG A 22 0.77 22.41 11.46
C ARG A 22 -0.13 22.29 12.70
N ARG A 23 -0.71 21.11 12.97
CA ARG A 23 -1.66 20.82 14.06
C ARG A 23 -3.01 21.58 14.01
N THR A 24 -3.33 22.24 12.91
CA THR A 24 -4.64 22.89 12.70
C THR A 24 -5.68 21.91 12.13
N GLY A 25 -5.25 20.73 11.69
CA GLY A 25 -6.10 19.71 11.06
C GLY A 25 -6.18 18.36 11.77
N ASN A 26 -7.36 17.74 11.67
CA ASN A 26 -7.61 16.37 12.12
C ASN A 26 -7.14 15.32 11.10
N ARG A 27 -6.89 14.09 11.57
CA ARG A 27 -6.48 12.94 10.73
C ARG A 27 -7.55 12.54 9.69
N VAL A 28 -8.81 12.75 10.02
CA VAL A 28 -9.96 12.49 9.14
C VAL A 28 -10.62 13.82 8.82
N ARG A 29 -10.87 14.09 7.54
CA ARG A 29 -11.62 15.26 7.09
C ARG A 29 -12.69 14.89 6.09
N ARG A 30 -13.81 15.62 6.13
CA ARG A 30 -14.85 15.56 5.10
C ARG A 30 -14.34 16.29 3.86
N TYR A 31 -14.46 15.67 2.70
CA TYR A 31 -14.02 16.20 1.42
C TYR A 31 -15.13 16.03 0.38
N THR A 32 -15.56 17.12 -0.24
CA THR A 32 -16.55 17.05 -1.32
C THR A 32 -15.80 16.89 -2.64
N PHE A 33 -15.97 15.73 -3.27
CA PHE A 33 -15.51 15.49 -4.62
C PHE A 33 -16.57 15.98 -5.60
N SER A 34 -16.17 16.76 -6.59
CA SER A 34 -17.03 17.17 -7.69
C SER A 34 -16.32 16.94 -9.02
N THR A 35 -17.04 16.36 -9.98
CA THR A 35 -16.59 16.27 -11.36
C THR A 35 -17.11 17.47 -12.12
N GLY A 36 -16.23 18.25 -12.75
CA GLY A 36 -16.65 19.45 -13.50
C GLY A 36 -15.90 19.65 -14.80
N HIS A 37 -16.62 19.67 -15.92
CA HIS A 37 -16.39 20.67 -16.97
C HIS A 37 -17.64 21.02 -17.80
N ARG A 38 -18.62 20.12 -17.99
CA ARG A 38 -19.89 20.40 -18.70
C ARG A 38 -21.08 20.56 -17.75
N LYS A 39 -21.92 21.58 -17.96
CA LYS A 39 -23.08 21.94 -17.11
C LYS A 39 -24.13 20.82 -16.93
N GLN A 40 -24.18 19.84 -17.82
CA GLN A 40 -25.24 18.81 -17.83
C GLN A 40 -25.00 17.59 -16.92
N LEU A 41 -23.77 17.33 -16.45
CA LEU A 41 -23.46 16.16 -15.60
C LEU A 41 -22.49 16.53 -14.48
N ARG A 42 -22.95 17.36 -13.54
CA ARG A 42 -22.21 17.67 -12.32
C ARG A 42 -22.55 16.64 -11.24
N PHE A 43 -21.66 15.71 -11.00
CA PHE A 43 -21.76 14.81 -9.86
C PHE A 43 -20.94 15.35 -8.70
N SER A 44 -21.57 15.52 -7.54
CA SER A 44 -20.91 15.87 -6.30
C SER A 44 -21.17 14.80 -5.27
N GLN A 45 -20.10 14.25 -4.69
CA GLN A 45 -20.19 13.21 -3.67
C GLN A 45 -19.36 13.64 -2.46
N ILE A 46 -19.95 13.48 -1.27
CA ILE A 46 -19.22 13.66 -0.02
C ILE A 46 -18.39 12.40 0.23
N LEU A 47 -17.09 12.59 0.40
CA LEU A 47 -16.11 11.59 0.75
C LEU A 47 -15.47 11.94 2.10
N TYR A 48 -14.86 10.94 2.72
CA TYR A 48 -14.04 11.08 3.92
C TYR A 48 -12.60 10.77 3.54
N LEU A 49 -11.73 11.73 3.83
CA LEU A 49 -10.31 11.65 3.57
C LEU A 49 -9.59 11.26 4.85
N ILE A 50 -8.81 10.19 4.76
CA ILE A 50 -8.05 9.63 5.88
C ILE A 50 -6.57 9.81 5.58
N LEU A 51 -5.87 10.50 6.47
CA LEU A 51 -4.42 10.67 6.41
C LEU A 51 -3.69 9.46 6.98
N GLN A 52 -2.66 9.00 6.27
CA GLN A 52 -1.79 7.90 6.66
C GLN A 52 -0.33 8.23 6.33
N ALA A 53 0.59 7.70 7.14
CA ALA A 53 2.02 7.81 6.90
C ALA A 53 2.48 6.64 6.00
N LYS A 54 3.45 6.92 5.12
CA LYS A 54 4.12 5.91 4.31
C LYS A 54 4.84 4.87 5.19
N LYS A 55 5.12 3.70 4.61
CA LYS A 55 5.80 2.59 5.29
C LYS A 55 7.10 3.09 5.95
N GLY A 56 7.31 2.69 7.21
CA GLY A 56 8.48 3.09 8.01
C GLY A 56 8.29 4.36 8.83
N HIS A 57 7.23 5.13 8.59
CA HIS A 57 6.96 6.37 9.32
C HIS A 57 5.63 6.29 10.09
N SER A 58 5.53 7.06 11.17
CA SER A 58 4.29 7.28 11.90
C SER A 58 3.83 8.73 11.72
N LEU A 59 2.52 8.96 11.70
CA LEU A 59 1.99 10.32 11.56
C LEU A 59 2.41 11.22 12.72
N LEU A 60 2.48 10.65 13.93
CA LEU A 60 2.97 11.35 15.12
C LEU A 60 4.46 11.69 14.99
N GLY A 61 5.27 10.74 14.50
CA GLY A 61 6.70 10.93 14.28
C GLY A 61 6.97 12.06 13.28
N ILE A 62 6.29 12.06 12.14
CA ILE A 62 6.42 13.13 11.13
C ILE A 62 6.08 14.50 11.74
N LYS A 63 5.02 14.58 12.56
CA LYS A 63 4.67 15.82 13.28
C LYS A 63 5.77 16.26 14.23
N GLN A 64 6.32 15.35 15.02
CA GLN A 64 7.37 15.66 15.98
C GLN A 64 8.67 16.09 15.30
N GLU A 65 9.05 15.44 14.20
CA GLU A 65 10.24 15.79 13.43
C GLU A 65 10.13 17.16 12.76
N PHE A 66 8.95 17.49 12.23
CA PHE A 66 8.67 18.82 11.70
C PHE A 66 8.77 19.89 12.79
N GLN A 67 8.20 19.65 13.97
CA GLN A 67 8.27 20.60 15.10
C GLN A 67 9.68 20.82 15.64
N LYS A 68 10.52 19.78 15.59
CA LYS A 68 11.94 19.88 15.97
C LYS A 68 12.79 20.58 14.90
N GLY A 69 12.21 21.03 13.79
CA GLY A 69 12.91 21.67 12.68
C GLY A 69 13.82 20.73 11.87
N LYS A 70 13.76 19.41 12.13
CA LYS A 70 14.61 18.42 11.45
C LYS A 70 14.13 18.09 10.04
N LEU A 71 12.85 18.36 9.74
CA LEU A 71 12.20 17.98 8.50
C LEU A 71 11.51 19.19 7.88
N ALA A 72 11.80 19.48 6.61
CA ALA A 72 11.13 20.53 5.86
C ALA A 72 9.67 20.16 5.56
N LEU A 73 8.79 21.16 5.42
CA LEU A 73 7.36 20.96 5.17
C LEU A 73 7.11 20.09 3.92
N ASN A 74 7.81 20.39 2.83
CA ASN A 74 7.68 19.65 1.58
C ASN A 74 8.05 18.17 1.73
N ASP A 75 9.08 17.86 2.52
CA ASP A 75 9.50 16.49 2.74
C ASP A 75 8.56 15.75 3.69
N ALA A 76 8.07 16.42 4.73
CA ALA A 76 7.00 15.90 5.58
C ALA A 76 5.75 15.54 4.78
N MET A 77 5.33 16.40 3.85
CA MET A 77 4.19 16.14 2.97
C MET A 77 4.41 14.94 2.05
N LYS A 78 5.63 14.72 1.55
CA LYS A 78 5.95 13.52 0.73
C LYS A 78 5.82 12.22 1.52
N LEU A 79 5.95 12.25 2.85
CA LEU A 79 5.82 11.08 3.72
C LEU A 79 4.37 10.74 4.08
N ILE A 80 3.42 11.62 3.76
CA ILE A 80 1.99 11.43 4.03
C ILE A 80 1.27 11.08 2.73
N TYR A 81 0.27 10.21 2.83
CA TYR A 81 -0.67 9.95 1.76
C TYR A 81 -2.10 9.93 2.30
N ALA A 82 -3.07 10.09 1.41
CA ALA A 82 -4.48 10.08 1.73
C ALA A 82 -5.21 8.92 1.07
N ILE A 83 -6.13 8.34 1.82
CA ILE A 83 -7.12 7.37 1.34
C ILE A 83 -8.48 8.05 1.39
N MET A 84 -9.25 7.98 0.32
CA MET A 84 -10.62 8.48 0.26
C MET A 84 -11.61 7.32 0.39
N THR A 85 -12.68 7.54 1.15
CA THR A 85 -13.77 6.57 1.31
C THR A 85 -15.13 7.24 1.32
N THR A 86 -16.15 6.56 0.81
CA THR A 86 -17.56 6.97 0.92
C THR A 86 -18.17 6.61 2.28
N GLN A 87 -17.52 5.73 3.06
CA GLN A 87 -18.02 5.32 4.36
C GLN A 87 -17.94 6.46 5.37
N LYS A 88 -19.05 6.69 6.09
CA LYS A 88 -19.07 7.60 7.22
C LYS A 88 -18.21 7.03 8.37
N PRO A 89 -17.45 7.86 9.09
CA PRO A 89 -16.75 7.42 10.28
C PRO A 89 -17.77 6.88 11.30
N LYS A 90 -17.56 5.65 11.78
CA LYS A 90 -18.36 5.07 12.85
C LYS A 90 -18.03 5.74 14.19
N SER A 91 -18.93 5.62 15.17
CA SER A 91 -18.89 6.26 16.49
C SER A 91 -17.59 6.14 17.30
N LYS A 92 -16.68 5.21 16.96
CA LYS A 92 -15.31 5.16 17.50
C LYS A 92 -14.32 5.78 16.49
N PRO A 93 -14.01 7.08 16.59
CA PRO A 93 -13.23 7.80 15.58
C PRO A 93 -11.76 7.38 15.49
N SER A 94 -11.20 6.77 16.54
CA SER A 94 -9.78 6.39 16.60
C SER A 94 -9.46 5.08 15.86
N SER A 95 -10.34 4.09 15.91
CA SER A 95 -10.11 2.75 15.33
C SER A 95 -10.55 2.64 13.88
N TRP A 96 -11.57 3.42 13.48
CA TRP A 96 -12.12 3.40 12.13
C TRP A 96 -11.07 3.72 11.04
N PRO A 97 -10.24 4.78 11.15
CA PRO A 97 -9.21 5.09 10.16
C PRO A 97 -8.20 3.96 9.95
N SER A 98 -7.84 3.28 11.03
CA SER A 98 -6.88 2.16 11.01
C SER A 98 -7.49 0.93 10.34
N ARG A 99 -8.76 0.61 10.66
CA ARG A 99 -9.50 -0.50 10.03
C ARG A 99 -9.67 -0.26 8.53
N THR A 100 -10.12 0.93 8.13
CA THR A 100 -10.30 1.30 6.72
C THR A 100 -8.98 1.27 5.95
N SER A 101 -7.89 1.74 6.56
CA SER A 101 -6.55 1.64 5.95
C SER A 101 -6.09 0.19 5.78
N ASN A 102 -6.39 -0.70 6.72
CA ASN A 102 -6.06 -2.11 6.59
C ASN A 102 -6.85 -2.79 5.47
N PHE A 103 -8.13 -2.44 5.28
CA PHE A 103 -8.90 -2.89 4.12
C PHE A 103 -8.28 -2.41 2.81
N TYR A 104 -7.89 -1.14 2.74
CA TYR A 104 -7.18 -0.60 1.58
C TYR A 104 -5.88 -1.36 1.30
N LYS A 105 -5.07 -1.65 2.33
CA LYS A 105 -3.85 -2.45 2.19
C LYS A 105 -4.14 -3.85 1.65
N LYS A 106 -5.16 -4.54 2.17
CA LYS A 106 -5.56 -5.87 1.67
C LYS A 106 -5.94 -5.84 0.19
N ARG A 107 -6.71 -4.84 -0.23
CA ARG A 107 -7.06 -4.63 -1.65
C ARG A 107 -5.81 -4.34 -2.49
N TRP A 108 -4.93 -3.45 -2.01
CA TRP A 108 -3.68 -3.13 -2.68
C TRP A 108 -2.77 -4.36 -2.83
N PHE A 109 -2.74 -5.27 -1.86
CA PHE A 109 -2.00 -6.53 -1.97
C PHE A 109 -2.55 -7.44 -3.06
N ILE A 110 -3.85 -7.43 -3.30
CA ILE A 110 -4.46 -8.19 -4.40
C ILE A 110 -4.02 -7.56 -5.73
N GLU A 111 -4.15 -6.25 -5.87
CA GLU A 111 -3.75 -5.50 -7.09
C GLU A 111 -2.24 -5.65 -7.37
N THR A 112 -1.40 -5.53 -6.36
CA THR A 112 0.05 -5.74 -6.46
C THR A 112 0.38 -7.21 -6.72
N GLY A 113 -0.33 -8.14 -6.08
CA GLY A 113 -0.17 -9.58 -6.30
C GLY A 113 -0.40 -9.92 -7.77
N PHE A 114 -1.49 -9.46 -8.38
CA PHE A 114 -1.70 -9.64 -9.82
C PHE A 114 -0.61 -8.99 -10.69
N SER A 115 -0.08 -7.83 -10.29
CA SER A 115 1.06 -7.20 -10.96
C SER A 115 2.33 -8.05 -10.88
N ASP A 116 2.64 -8.58 -9.70
CA ASP A 116 3.79 -9.46 -9.47
C ASP A 116 3.63 -10.80 -10.22
N LEU A 117 2.43 -11.37 -10.25
CA LEU A 117 2.12 -12.57 -11.04
C LEU A 117 2.34 -12.33 -12.54
N ASN A 118 2.01 -11.13 -13.04
CA ASN A 118 2.29 -10.75 -14.44
C ASN A 118 3.79 -10.52 -14.70
N ARG A 119 4.58 -10.16 -13.67
CA ARG A 119 6.04 -10.02 -13.77
C ARG A 119 6.75 -11.38 -13.78
N MET A 120 6.25 -12.37 -13.05
CA MET A 120 6.80 -13.73 -13.02
C MET A 120 6.64 -14.46 -14.37
N GLY A 121 5.67 -14.07 -15.19
CA GLY A 121 5.54 -14.59 -16.55
C GLY A 121 4.36 -13.97 -17.31
N ARG A 122 4.42 -14.00 -18.65
CA ARG A 122 3.32 -13.52 -19.51
C ARG A 122 2.09 -14.41 -19.33
N ARG A 123 0.91 -13.82 -19.14
CA ARG A 123 -0.37 -14.55 -19.01
C ARG A 123 -0.58 -15.52 -20.17
N TRP A 124 -0.99 -16.76 -19.88
CA TRP A 124 -1.30 -17.72 -20.93
C TRP A 124 -2.57 -17.29 -21.67
N LYS A 125 -2.46 -17.11 -22.99
CA LYS A 125 -3.59 -16.69 -23.85
C LYS A 125 -4.26 -17.92 -24.45
N SER A 126 -5.12 -18.59 -23.68
CA SER A 126 -5.98 -19.67 -24.17
C SER A 126 -7.40 -19.18 -24.40
N ARG A 127 -8.17 -19.89 -25.23
CA ARG A 127 -9.60 -19.65 -25.46
C ARG A 127 -10.48 -20.28 -24.37
N TYR A 128 -10.00 -21.31 -23.70
CA TYR A 128 -10.77 -22.06 -22.69
C TYR A 128 -10.56 -21.51 -21.29
N ASP A 129 -11.65 -21.27 -20.55
CA ASP A 129 -11.55 -20.69 -19.21
C ASP A 129 -10.86 -21.61 -18.20
N ASN A 130 -11.07 -22.94 -18.28
CA ASN A 130 -10.39 -23.92 -17.42
C ASN A 130 -8.86 -23.78 -17.49
N THR A 131 -8.31 -23.59 -18.70
CA THR A 131 -6.87 -23.42 -18.88
C THR A 131 -6.37 -22.07 -18.34
N ARG A 132 -7.20 -21.02 -18.36
CA ARG A 132 -6.87 -19.72 -17.74
C ARG A 132 -6.90 -19.81 -16.21
N TYR A 133 -7.86 -20.56 -15.66
CA TYR A 133 -7.91 -20.82 -14.22
C TYR A 133 -6.72 -21.64 -13.74
N LEU A 134 -6.33 -22.67 -14.49
CA LEU A 134 -5.13 -23.46 -14.19
C LEU A 134 -3.86 -22.60 -14.25
N ASP A 135 -3.70 -21.77 -15.29
CA ASP A 135 -2.58 -20.82 -15.41
C ASP A 135 -2.52 -19.87 -14.19
N LEU A 136 -3.66 -19.30 -13.79
CA LEU A 136 -3.73 -18.44 -12.61
C LEU A 136 -3.38 -19.20 -11.32
N PHE A 137 -3.89 -20.42 -11.16
CA PHE A 137 -3.64 -21.25 -9.99
C PHE A 137 -2.15 -21.61 -9.85
N VAL A 138 -1.53 -22.09 -10.92
CA VAL A 138 -0.09 -22.41 -10.95
C VAL A 138 0.75 -21.18 -10.62
N ARG A 139 0.43 -20.02 -11.19
CA ARG A 139 1.15 -18.77 -10.86
C ARG A 139 0.99 -18.37 -9.41
N MET A 140 -0.22 -18.52 -8.84
CA MET A 140 -0.44 -18.26 -7.41
C MET A 140 0.38 -19.20 -6.54
N LEU A 141 0.46 -20.49 -6.88
CA LEU A 141 1.31 -21.46 -6.17
C LEU A 141 2.78 -21.09 -6.24
N LEU A 142 3.30 -20.75 -7.43
CA LEU A 142 4.68 -20.31 -7.61
C LEU A 142 4.99 -19.05 -6.81
N TYR A 143 4.10 -18.06 -6.86
CA TYR A 143 4.25 -16.82 -6.08
C TYR A 143 4.26 -17.08 -4.57
N ASN A 144 3.33 -17.91 -4.08
CA ASN A 144 3.26 -18.27 -2.67
C ASN A 144 4.52 -19.02 -2.23
N SER A 145 4.99 -19.98 -3.04
CA SER A 145 6.22 -20.75 -2.79
C SER A 145 7.44 -19.83 -2.75
N TRP A 146 7.60 -18.94 -3.73
CA TRP A 146 8.66 -17.94 -3.75
C TRP A 146 8.63 -17.05 -2.50
N LYS A 147 7.45 -16.60 -2.09
CA LYS A 147 7.29 -15.76 -0.90
C LYS A 147 7.64 -16.50 0.39
N ILE A 148 7.21 -17.75 0.53
CA ILE A 148 7.55 -18.61 1.67
C ILE A 148 9.07 -18.79 1.73
N ASN A 149 9.70 -19.19 0.63
CA ASN A 149 11.15 -19.39 0.54
C ASN A 149 11.89 -18.11 0.89
N ARG A 150 11.50 -16.96 0.32
CA ARG A 150 12.10 -15.67 0.66
C ARG A 150 11.99 -15.35 2.15
N THR A 151 10.82 -15.54 2.76
CA THR A 151 10.65 -15.28 4.20
C THR A 151 11.44 -16.26 5.07
N PHE A 152 11.59 -17.51 4.64
CA PHE A 152 12.41 -18.51 5.29
C PHE A 152 13.89 -18.09 5.26
N LEU A 153 14.40 -17.72 4.08
CA LEU A 153 15.77 -17.23 3.90
C LEU A 153 16.03 -15.95 4.72
N GLU A 154 15.11 -14.98 4.72
CA GLU A 154 15.21 -13.77 5.56
C GLU A 154 15.24 -14.08 7.07
N LYS A 155 14.56 -15.15 7.52
CA LYS A 155 14.60 -15.60 8.93
C LYS A 155 15.92 -16.31 9.26
N HIS A 156 16.42 -17.16 8.36
CA HIS A 156 17.73 -17.80 8.51
C HIS A 156 18.86 -16.75 8.52
N GLN A 157 18.80 -15.74 7.66
CA GLN A 157 19.74 -14.59 7.67
C GLN A 157 19.77 -13.83 9.00
N LYS A 158 18.62 -13.64 9.66
CA LYS A 158 18.58 -12.95 10.97
C LYS A 158 19.26 -13.73 12.09
N LYS A 159 19.42 -15.05 11.94
CA LYS A 159 20.13 -15.90 12.91
C LYS A 159 21.66 -15.94 12.69
N GLY A 160 22.16 -15.56 11.51
CA GLY A 160 23.59 -15.67 11.14
C GLY A 160 24.45 -14.40 11.25
N HIS A 161 23.87 -13.24 11.52
CA HIS A 161 24.53 -11.91 11.64
C HIS A 161 25.27 -11.31 10.40
N LYS A 162 24.76 -10.12 10.03
CA LYS A 162 25.34 -8.90 9.40
C LYS A 162 26.02 -8.92 8.00
N SER A 163 25.37 -8.16 7.11
CA SER A 163 25.94 -7.13 6.22
C SER A 163 26.47 -7.52 4.83
N GLN A 164 26.12 -8.68 4.28
CA GLN A 164 26.37 -8.93 2.86
C GLN A 164 25.07 -8.85 2.05
N LYS A 165 25.09 -8.10 0.96
CA LYS A 165 23.94 -7.94 0.06
C LYS A 165 23.87 -9.19 -0.80
N TRP A 166 22.95 -10.10 -0.47
CA TRP A 166 22.79 -11.37 -1.17
C TRP A 166 22.57 -11.18 -2.67
N THR A 167 23.35 -11.93 -3.44
CA THR A 167 23.27 -12.05 -4.88
C THR A 167 22.29 -13.17 -5.26
N LEU A 168 21.96 -13.26 -6.54
CA LEU A 168 21.05 -14.32 -7.02
C LEU A 168 21.68 -15.71 -6.86
N GLN A 169 23.01 -15.80 -6.93
CA GLN A 169 23.82 -16.99 -6.73
C GLN A 169 23.64 -17.55 -5.31
N ASP A 170 23.79 -16.70 -4.29
CA ASP A 170 23.65 -17.10 -2.88
C ASP A 170 22.26 -17.69 -2.57
N ASN A 171 21.21 -17.24 -3.29
CA ASN A 171 19.87 -17.82 -3.15
C ASN A 171 19.76 -19.19 -3.81
N GLN A 172 20.46 -19.43 -4.93
CA GLN A 172 20.48 -20.73 -5.58
C GLN A 172 21.26 -21.74 -4.73
N ASP A 173 22.42 -21.33 -4.22
CA ASP A 173 23.28 -22.18 -3.38
C ASP A 173 22.56 -22.59 -2.09
N ALA A 174 21.90 -21.65 -1.40
CA ALA A 174 21.11 -21.97 -0.20
C ALA A 174 19.92 -22.90 -0.50
N LEU A 175 19.30 -22.79 -1.68
CA LEU A 175 18.22 -23.69 -2.08
C LEU A 175 18.74 -25.10 -2.40
N VAL A 176 19.92 -25.20 -3.03
CA VAL A 176 20.58 -26.49 -3.29
C VAL A 176 20.93 -27.17 -1.97
N GLU A 177 21.60 -26.46 -1.06
CA GLU A 177 22.00 -26.98 0.26
C GLU A 177 20.79 -27.44 1.08
N THR A 178 19.67 -26.70 1.02
CA THR A 178 18.47 -27.02 1.82
C THR A 178 17.65 -28.18 1.25
N PHE A 179 17.59 -28.36 -0.08
CA PHE A 179 16.67 -29.31 -0.73
C PHE A 179 17.36 -30.50 -1.42
N LEU A 180 18.65 -30.40 -1.72
CA LEU A 180 19.40 -31.45 -2.42
C LEU A 180 20.46 -32.12 -1.54
N GLU A 181 20.89 -31.49 -0.45
CA GLU A 181 21.88 -32.05 0.49
C GLU A 181 21.27 -32.46 1.85
N ALA A 182 19.94 -32.44 1.97
CA ALA A 182 19.18 -32.91 3.14
C ALA A 182 18.74 -34.38 3.03
#